data_AF-A0A560K1B1-F1
#
_entry.id   AF-A0A560K1B1-F1
#
_cell.length_a   1.000
_cell.length_b   1.000
_cell.length_c   1.000
_cell.angle_alpha   90.00
_cell.angle_beta   90.00
_cell.angle_gamma   90.00
#
_symmetry.space_group_name_H-M   'P 1'
#
loop_
_entity.id
_entity.type
_entity.pdbx_description
1 polymer ?
#
loop_
_entity_poly.entity_id
_entity_poly.type
_entity_poly.pdbx_seq_one_letter_code
_entity_poly.pdbx_strand_id
1 'polypeptide(L)' 'MAAQTNRGFWGGGRLNTIQYLEDQAARAERLAKRITDTLTIEKLLTFAGERRREIEVITGKYRRA' A
#
# COMPACT_ATOMS: atom_id res chain seq x y z
N MET A 1 -12.28 -13.02 17.58
CA MET A 1 -11.31 -12.91 16.48
C MET A 1 -11.94 -13.42 15.20
N ALA A 2 -12.24 -12.55 14.23
CA ALA A 2 -12.73 -12.97 12.91
C ALA A 2 -11.68 -12.63 11.86
N ALA A 3 -11.06 -13.68 11.31
CA ALA A 3 -10.23 -13.60 10.12
C ALA A 3 -11.11 -13.17 8.94
N GLN A 4 -10.94 -11.93 8.47
CA GLN A 4 -11.61 -11.47 7.26
C GLN A 4 -10.75 -11.83 6.05
N THR A 5 -10.95 -13.05 5.57
CA THR A 5 -10.52 -13.51 4.25
C THR A 5 -11.50 -13.01 3.20
N ASN A 6 -11.00 -12.12 2.34
CA ASN A 6 -11.20 -12.07 0.89
C ASN A 6 -12.55 -12.61 0.35
N ARG A 7 -13.53 -11.73 0.13
CA ARG A 7 -14.70 -11.98 -0.75
C ARG A 7 -15.35 -10.70 -1.27
N GLY A 8 -15.41 -10.58 -2.60
CA GLY A 8 -16.25 -9.63 -3.35
C GLY A 8 -15.56 -8.29 -3.64
N PHE A 9 -15.74 -7.61 -4.76
CA PHE A 9 -16.74 -7.71 -5.82
C PHE A 9 -16.30 -6.71 -6.91
N TRP A 10 -16.47 -7.05 -8.19
CA TRP A 10 -16.11 -6.19 -9.32
C TRP A 10 -16.96 -4.90 -9.33
N GLY A 11 -16.42 -3.80 -8.80
CA GLY A 11 -17.08 -2.49 -8.81
C GLY A 11 -16.18 -1.42 -8.21
N GLY A 12 -15.59 -0.57 -9.06
CA GLY A 12 -14.77 0.57 -8.61
C GLY A 12 -13.25 0.32 -8.65
N GLY A 13 -12.70 0.16 -9.86
CA GLY A 13 -11.28 -0.21 -10.06
C GLY A 13 -10.26 0.63 -9.29
N ARG A 14 -10.55 1.91 -9.01
CA ARG A 14 -9.60 2.83 -8.33
C ARG A 14 -9.60 2.74 -6.80
N LEU A 15 -10.74 2.48 -6.16
CA LEU A 15 -10.80 2.21 -4.72
C LEU A 15 -10.06 0.91 -4.40
N ASN A 16 -10.21 -0.09 -5.28
CA ASN A 16 -9.45 -1.34 -5.23
C ASN A 16 -7.95 -1.09 -5.41
N THR A 17 -7.53 -0.22 -6.35
CA THR A 17 -6.12 0.16 -6.52
C THR A 17 -5.54 0.86 -5.28
N ILE A 18 -6.25 1.81 -4.68
CA ILE A 18 -5.76 2.50 -3.47
C ILE A 18 -5.60 1.51 -2.32
N GLN A 19 -6.61 0.67 -2.06
CA GLN A 19 -6.54 -0.35 -1.00
C GLN A 19 -5.37 -1.32 -1.22
N TYR A 20 -5.13 -1.71 -2.47
CA TYR A 20 -4.02 -2.58 -2.83
C TYR A 20 -2.65 -1.91 -2.56
N LEU A 21 -2.49 -0.63 -2.95
CA LEU A 21 -1.26 0.12 -2.69
C LEU A 21 -1.04 0.35 -1.18
N GLU A 22 -2.11 0.57 -0.41
CA GLU A 22 -2.05 0.71 1.05
C GLU A 22 -1.59 -0.58 1.72
N ASP A 23 -2.16 -1.73 1.34
CA ASP A 23 -1.77 -3.03 1.90
C ASP A 23 -0.30 -3.36 1.54
N GLN A 24 0.13 -3.04 0.32
CA GLN A 24 1.52 -3.20 -0.09
C GLN A 24 2.49 -2.36 0.76
N ALA A 25 2.18 -1.08 0.99
CA ALA A 25 3.00 -0.22 1.83
C ALA A 25 3.05 -0.74 3.28
N ALA A 26 1.91 -1.09 3.86
CA ALA A 26 1.83 -1.61 5.22
C ALA A 26 2.56 -2.96 5.38
N ARG A 27 2.58 -3.79 4.34
CA ARG A 27 3.31 -5.06 4.33
C ARG A 27 4.82 -4.83 4.24
N ALA A 28 5.27 -3.92 3.39
CA ALA A 28 6.68 -3.56 3.28
C ALA A 28 7.23 -2.99 4.60
N GLU A 29 6.49 -2.11 5.27
CA GLU A 29 6.86 -1.57 6.58
C GLU A 29 6.94 -2.64 7.68
N ARG A 30 5.98 -3.57 7.69
CA ARG A 30 6.00 -4.70 8.64
C ARG A 30 7.19 -5.63 8.39
N LEU A 31 7.57 -5.82 7.13
CA LEU A 31 8.71 -6.64 6.76
C LEU A 31 10.03 -5.96 7.15
N ALA A 32 10.13 -4.64 6.94
CA ALA A 32 11.30 -3.85 7.35
C ALA A 32 11.55 -3.94 8.87
N LYS A 33 10.48 -3.94 9.68
CA LYS A 33 10.60 -4.10 11.16
C LYS A 33 11.08 -5.48 11.61
N ARG A 34 11.06 -6.49 10.74
CA ARG A 34 11.44 -7.87 11.05
C ARG A 34 12.80 -8.28 10.49
N ILE A 35 13.38 -7.47 9.61
CA ILE A 35 14.67 -7.72 8.97
C ILE A 35 15.72 -6.87 9.67
N THR A 36 16.91 -7.41 9.88
CA THR A 36 18.05 -6.67 10.48
C THR A 36 19.00 -6.13 9.42
N ASP A 37 18.90 -6.61 8.18
CA ASP A 37 19.69 -6.15 7.05
C ASP A 37 19.28 -4.74 6.63
N THR A 38 20.17 -3.78 6.87
CA THR A 38 19.95 -2.35 6.66
C THR A 38 19.61 -2.03 5.20
N LEU A 39 20.28 -2.68 4.24
CA LEU A 39 20.04 -2.45 2.81
C LEU A 39 18.63 -2.90 2.40
N THR A 40 18.16 -4.01 2.94
CA THR A 40 16.81 -4.52 2.68
C THR A 40 15.75 -3.65 3.37
N ILE A 41 16.02 -3.15 4.57
CA ILE A 41 15.15 -2.17 5.25
C ILE A 41 14.98 -0.92 4.38
N GLU A 42 16.07 -0.32 3.90
CA GLU A 42 16.03 0.89 3.08
C GLU A 42 15.22 0.71 1.80
N LYS A 43 15.40 -0.43 1.11
CA LYS A 43 14.62 -0.78 -0.09
C LYS A 43 13.13 -0.91 0.20
N LEU A 44 12.76 -1.54 1.33
CA LEU A 44 11.36 -1.71 1.72
C LEU A 44 10.70 -0.39 2.11
N LEU A 45 11.42 0.48 2.81
CA LEU A 45 10.93 1.82 3.15
C LEU A 45 10.79 2.71 1.92
N THR A 46 11.75 2.64 0.99
CA THR A 46 11.68 3.35 -0.29
C THR A 46 10.46 2.89 -1.09
N PHE A 47 10.27 1.58 -1.21
CA PHE A 47 9.10 1.01 -1.87
C PHE A 47 7.78 1.44 -1.22
N ALA A 48 7.69 1.45 0.11
CA ALA A 48 6.50 1.94 0.82
C ALA A 48 6.22 3.42 0.53
N GLY A 49 7.27 4.25 0.43
CA GLY A 49 7.17 5.66 0.06
C GLY A 49 6.64 5.86 -1.36
N GLU A 50 7.11 5.07 -2.33
CA GLU A 50 6.64 5.12 -3.71
C GLU A 50 5.15 4.79 -3.82
N ARG A 51 4.69 3.74 -3.11
CA ARG A 51 3.28 3.33 -3.09
C ARG A 51 2.38 4.41 -2.45
N ARG A 52 2.86 5.07 -1.38
CA ARG A 52 2.15 6.22 -0.78
C ARG A 52 2.03 7.40 -1.74
N ARG A 53 3.11 7.74 -2.44
CA ARG A 53 3.09 8.82 -3.43
C ARG A 53 2.13 8.52 -4.59
N GLU A 54 2.03 7.26 -4.99
CA GLU A 54 1.09 6.83 -6.01
C GLU A 54 -0.37 6.97 -5.55
N ILE A 55 -0.67 6.64 -4.29
CA ILE A 55 -1.96 6.92 -3.66
C ILE A 55 -2.26 8.42 -3.63
N GLU A 56 -1.29 9.26 -3.25
CA GLU A 56 -1.43 10.72 -3.25
C GLU A 56 -1.70 11.28 -4.66
N VAL A 57 -1.07 10.73 -5.69
CA VAL A 57 -1.33 11.13 -7.08
C VAL A 57 -2.74 10.72 -7.51
N ILE A 58 -3.18 9.51 -7.17
CA ILE A 58 -4.51 9.02 -7.51
C ILE A 58 -5.58 9.84 -6.78
N THR A 59 -5.43 10.06 -5.48
CA THR A 59 -6.37 10.82 -4.63
C THR A 59 -6.33 12.33 -4.91
N GLY A 60 -5.15 12.90 -5.12
CA GLY A 60 -4.94 14.32 -5.43
C GLY A 60 -5.48 14.73 -6.80
N LYS A 61 -5.48 13.81 -7.79
CA LYS A 61 -6.16 14.04 -9.08
C LYS A 61 -7.68 14.24 -8.93
N TYR A 62 -8.31 13.74 -7.87
CA TYR A 62 -9.75 13.91 -7.63
C TYR A 62 -10.12 15.19 -6.88
N ARG A 63 -9.19 15.81 -6.14
CA ARG A 63 -9.46 17.08 -5.44
C ARG A 63 -9.55 18.29 -6.41
N ARG A 64 -9.15 18.10 -7.67
CA ARG A 64 -9.15 19.13 -8.72
C ARG A 64 -10.25 18.95 -9.78
N ALA A 65 -11.15 17.98 -9.61
CA ALA A 65 -12.31 17.78 -10.48
C ALA A 65 -13.58 18.35 -9.85
#